data_AF-Q944D3-F1
#
_entry.id   AF-Q944D3-F1
#
_cell.length_a   1.000
_cell.length_b   1.000
_cell.length_c   1.000
_cell.angle_alpha   90.00
_cell.angle_beta   90.00
_cell.angle_gamma   90.00
#
_symmetry.space_group_name_H-M   'P 1'
#
loop_
_entity.id
_entity.type
_entity.pdbx_description
1 polymer ?
#
loop_
_entity_poly.entity_id
_entity_poly.type
_entity_poly.pdbx_seq_one_letter_code
_entity_poly.pdbx_strand_id
1 'polypeptide(L)'
;FVQQWPPTNCRVRIKRPCSKPRPLQNFTIHGLWPSNFSNPTKPSNCNGSKYEDRKVYPKLRSKLKRSWPDVESGNDTRFWEDEWNKHGT
;
A
#
# COMPACT_ATOMS: atom_id res chain seq x y z
N PHE A 1 0.84 -0.26 -11.66
CA PHE A 1 1.84 -0.02 -10.59
C PHE A 1 1.70 1.41 -10.13
N VAL A 2 1.42 1.64 -8.85
CA VAL A 2 1.13 2.96 -8.30
C VAL A 2 2.20 3.31 -7.26
N GLN A 3 2.75 4.52 -7.39
CA GLN A 3 3.68 5.10 -6.44
C GLN A 3 3.05 6.31 -5.78
N GLN A 4 3.45 6.58 -4.54
CA GLN A 4 3.05 7.75 -3.77
C GLN A 4 4.27 8.58 -3.41
N TRP A 5 4.08 9.90 -3.37
CA TRP A 5 5.05 10.85 -2.83
C TRP A 5 4.67 11.20 -1.39
N PRO A 6 5.39 10.68 -0.38
CA PRO A 6 4.98 10.78 1.02
C PRO A 6 4.74 12.22 1.52
N PRO A 7 5.58 13.23 1.17
CA PRO A 7 5.36 14.61 1.60
C PRO A 7 4.03 15.20 1.10
N THR A 8 3.65 14.93 -0.15
CA THR A 8 2.40 15.46 -0.70
C THR A 8 1.20 14.69 -0.17
N ASN A 9 1.28 13.35 -0.03
CA ASN A 9 0.15 12.54 0.43
C ASN A 9 -0.39 13.01 1.79
N CYS A 10 0.50 13.34 2.74
CA CYS A 10 0.08 13.85 4.03
C CYS A 10 -0.37 15.32 4.00
N ARG A 11 0.23 16.15 3.15
CA ARG A 11 -0.11 17.59 3.05
C ARG A 11 -1.52 17.83 2.49
N VAL A 12 -1.98 17.01 1.54
CA VAL A 12 -3.29 17.21 0.87
C VAL A 12 -4.46 16.58 1.65
N ARG A 13 -4.20 15.73 2.64
CA ARG A 13 -5.22 15.01 3.42
C ARG A 13 -5.77 15.85 4.57
N ILE A 14 -6.59 16.86 4.24
CA ILE A 14 -7.18 17.78 5.22
C ILE A 14 -8.23 17.08 6.11
N LYS A 15 -9.08 16.21 5.53
CA LYS A 15 -10.17 15.52 6.27
C LYS A 15 -9.69 14.33 7.13
N ARG A 16 -8.52 13.78 6.81
CA ARG A 16 -7.92 12.61 7.48
C ARG A 16 -6.41 12.80 7.55
N PRO A 17 -5.93 13.69 8.43
CA PRO A 17 -4.50 13.98 8.52
C PRO A 17 -3.71 12.71 8.88
N CYS A 18 -2.49 12.62 8.36
CA CYS A 18 -1.57 11.54 8.72
C CYS A 18 -1.27 11.59 10.22
N SER A 19 -1.43 10.46 10.91
CA SER A 19 -1.14 10.36 12.34
C SER A 19 0.35 10.13 12.61
N LYS A 20 1.08 9.52 11.67
CA LYS A 20 2.54 9.30 11.73
C LYS A 20 3.18 9.51 10.35
N PRO A 21 3.27 10.76 9.87
CA PRO A 21 3.92 11.05 8.60
C PRO A 21 5.39 10.63 8.62
N ARG A 22 5.85 9.98 7.54
CA ARG A 22 7.25 9.60 7.37
C ARG A 22 7.97 10.61 6.46
N PRO A 23 9.10 11.22 6.88
CA PRO A 23 9.81 12.25 6.11
C PRO A 23 10.68 11.63 4.99
N LEU A 24 10.08 10.79 4.16
CA LEU A 24 10.74 10.12 3.05
C LEU A 24 10.73 11.03 1.82
N GLN A 25 11.90 11.30 1.24
CA GLN A 25 12.08 12.16 0.06
C GLN A 25 12.31 11.33 -1.21
N ASN A 26 11.57 10.23 -1.33
CA ASN A 26 11.61 9.33 -2.47
C ASN A 26 10.20 8.79 -2.73
N PHE A 27 9.92 8.39 -3.97
CA PHE A 27 8.71 7.64 -4.25
C PHE A 27 8.74 6.30 -3.51
N THR A 28 7.61 5.97 -2.92
CA THR A 28 7.34 4.67 -2.32
C THR A 28 6.19 4.01 -3.06
N ILE A 29 6.14 2.69 -3.03
CA ILE A 29 5.02 1.92 -3.56
C ILE A 29 3.76 2.29 -2.77
N HIS A 30 2.67 2.53 -3.48
CA HIS A 30 1.34 2.57 -2.88
C HIS A 30 0.64 1.23 -3.08
N GLY A 31 0.66 0.70 -4.31
CA GLY A 31 0.11 -0.61 -4.59
C GLY A 31 0.36 -1.12 -6.01
N LEU A 32 0.11 -2.41 -6.19
CA LEU A 32 0.04 -3.08 -7.48
C LEU A 32 -1.42 -3.44 -7.74
N TRP A 33 -2.06 -2.68 -8.61
CA TRP A 33 -3.48 -2.80 -8.87
C TRP A 33 -3.71 -3.44 -10.24
N PRO A 34 -4.37 -4.61 -10.29
CA PRO A 34 -4.86 -5.17 -11.53
C PRO A 34 -5.82 -4.20 -12.22
N SER A 35 -5.81 -4.18 -13.55
CA SER A 35 -6.68 -3.32 -14.35
C SER A 35 -7.36 -4.11 -15.46
N ASN A 36 -8.65 -3.88 -15.66
CA ASN A 36 -9.41 -4.40 -16.80
C ASN A 36 -9.73 -3.23 -17.75
N PHE A 37 -9.31 -3.36 -19.01
CA PHE A 37 -9.54 -2.33 -20.04
C PHE A 37 -11.04 -2.05 -20.27
N SER A 38 -11.87 -3.10 -20.26
CA SER A 38 -13.32 -2.99 -20.46
C SER A 38 -14.07 -2.49 -19.23
N ASN A 39 -13.48 -2.62 -18.03
CA ASN A 39 -14.04 -2.08 -16.81
C ASN A 39 -12.92 -1.54 -15.90
N PRO A 40 -12.61 -0.23 -15.98
CA PRO A 40 -11.49 0.37 -15.26
C PRO A 40 -11.56 0.26 -13.73
N THR A 41 -12.73 -0.01 -13.17
CA THR A 41 -12.94 -0.14 -11.72
C THR A 41 -12.71 -1.57 -11.20
N LYS A 42 -12.47 -2.52 -12.11
CA LYS A 42 -12.24 -3.93 -11.83
C LYS A 42 -10.88 -4.39 -12.37
N PRO A 43 -10.29 -5.45 -11.79
CA PRO A 43 -10.74 -6.17 -10.60
C PRO A 43 -10.34 -5.48 -9.28
N SER A 44 -11.22 -5.58 -8.27
CA SER A 44 -10.96 -5.20 -6.89
C SER A 44 -11.87 -5.99 -5.95
N ASN A 45 -11.38 -6.30 -4.74
CA ASN A 45 -12.04 -7.12 -3.73
C ASN A 45 -12.46 -8.51 -4.26
N CYS A 46 -11.56 -9.18 -4.98
CA CYS A 46 -11.84 -10.50 -5.51
C CYS A 46 -11.91 -11.55 -4.40
N ASN A 47 -12.59 -12.66 -4.67
CA ASN A 47 -12.55 -13.81 -3.78
C ASN A 47 -11.24 -14.56 -4.00
N GLY A 48 -10.35 -14.52 -3.01
CA GLY A 48 -9.00 -15.08 -3.11
C GLY A 48 -8.39 -15.33 -1.73
N SER A 49 -7.15 -15.83 -1.71
CA SER A 49 -6.43 -16.06 -0.46
C SER A 49 -6.23 -14.74 0.28
N LYS A 50 -6.70 -14.67 1.54
CA LYS A 50 -6.48 -13.49 2.38
C LYS A 50 -5.02 -13.34 2.76
N TYR A 51 -4.65 -12.10 3.09
CA TYR A 51 -3.31 -11.78 3.55
C TYR A 51 -2.97 -12.58 4.81
N GLU A 52 -1.79 -13.17 4.83
CA GLU A 52 -1.23 -13.82 6.00
C GLU A 52 0.21 -13.36 6.17
N ASP A 53 0.50 -12.62 7.25
CA ASP A 53 1.82 -12.05 7.51
C ASP A 53 2.94 -13.12 7.49
N ARG A 54 2.65 -14.34 7.98
CA ARG A 54 3.57 -15.48 7.93
C ARG A 54 4.00 -15.90 6.52
N LYS A 55 3.22 -15.59 5.48
CA LYS A 55 3.54 -15.89 4.07
C LYS A 55 4.48 -14.85 3.46
N VAL A 56 4.69 -13.72 4.12
CA VAL A 56 5.66 -12.71 3.67
C VAL A 56 7.07 -13.21 3.94
N TYR A 57 7.78 -13.56 2.87
CA TYR A 57 9.13 -14.12 2.94
C TYR A 57 10.07 -13.23 3.78
N PRO A 58 10.85 -13.79 4.73
CA PRO A 58 11.67 -12.99 5.65
C PRO A 58 12.62 -12.01 4.95
N LYS A 59 13.27 -12.44 3.86
CA LYS A 59 14.20 -11.57 3.11
C LYS A 59 13.48 -10.44 2.35
N LEU A 60 12.17 -10.59 2.09
CA LEU A 60 11.35 -9.58 1.41
C LEU A 60 10.91 -8.48 2.38
N ARG A 61 10.69 -8.79 3.66
CA ARG A 61 10.21 -7.82 4.67
C ARG A 61 11.07 -6.57 4.78
N SER A 62 12.40 -6.73 4.77
CA SER A 62 13.30 -5.57 4.84
C SER A 62 13.20 -4.68 3.60
N LYS A 63 12.95 -5.26 2.43
CA LYS A 63 12.69 -4.51 1.18
C LYS A 63 11.34 -3.80 1.25
N LEU A 64 10.29 -4.47 1.72
CA LEU A 64 8.96 -3.88 1.87
C LEU A 64 8.95 -2.70 2.85
N LYS A 65 9.63 -2.81 4.00
CA LYS A 65 9.74 -1.69 4.95
C LYS A 65 10.39 -0.44 4.37
N ARG A 66 11.28 -0.58 3.37
CA ARG A 66 11.93 0.56 2.71
C ARG A 66 11.12 1.08 1.52
N SER A 67 10.63 0.18 0.68
CA SER A 67 10.04 0.53 -0.61
C SER A 67 8.51 0.64 -0.59
N TRP A 68 7.84 -0.02 0.35
CA TRP A 68 6.37 -0.04 0.48
C TRP A 68 5.89 0.24 1.92
N PRO A 69 6.34 1.32 2.58
CA PRO A 69 5.88 1.69 3.92
C PRO A 69 4.47 2.28 3.91
N ASP A 70 3.78 2.17 5.04
CA ASP A 70 2.65 3.03 5.38
C ASP A 70 3.16 4.42 5.76
N VAL A 71 2.86 5.39 4.90
CA VAL A 71 3.29 6.77 5.03
C VAL A 71 2.32 7.63 5.84
N GLU A 72 1.16 7.07 6.23
CA GLU A 72 0.08 7.79 6.89
C GLU A 72 -0.01 7.50 8.38
N SER A 73 -0.13 6.22 8.75
CA SER A 73 -0.26 5.78 10.15
C SER A 73 0.97 5.08 10.70
N GLY A 74 1.91 4.75 9.81
CA GLY A 74 3.13 4.01 10.12
C GLY A 74 2.94 2.52 10.35
N ASN A 75 1.73 1.97 10.15
CA ASN A 75 1.45 0.54 10.31
C ASN A 75 1.61 -0.22 8.98
N ASP A 76 2.86 -0.57 8.67
CA ASP A 76 3.22 -1.21 7.41
C ASP A 76 2.47 -2.52 7.16
N THR A 77 2.36 -3.39 8.18
CA THR A 77 1.67 -4.69 8.04
C THR A 77 0.20 -4.51 7.72
N ARG A 78 -0.49 -3.58 8.39
CA ARG A 78 -1.90 -3.30 8.11
C ARG A 78 -2.09 -2.76 6.70
N PHE A 79 -1.20 -1.89 6.27
CA PHE A 79 -1.23 -1.35 4.90
C PHE A 79 -1.01 -2.44 3.84
N TRP A 80 -0.06 -3.36 4.05
CA TRP A 80 0.14 -4.51 3.15
C TRP A 80 -1.06 -5.45 3.11
N GLU A 81 -1.69 -5.67 4.27
CA GLU A 81 -2.92 -6.45 4.39
C GLU A 81 -4.06 -5.83 3.56
N ASP A 82 -4.31 -4.54 3.73
CA ASP A 82 -5.39 -3.83 3.05
C ASP A 82 -5.16 -3.81 1.52
N GLU A 83 -3.93 -3.54 1.07
CA GLU A 83 -3.59 -3.57 -0.36
C GLU A 83 -3.69 -4.98 -0.95
N TRP A 84 -3.22 -6.02 -0.26
CA TRP A 84 -3.35 -7.39 -0.73
C TRP A 84 -4.82 -7.82 -0.82
N ASN A 85 -5.59 -7.62 0.24
CA ASN A 85 -6.97 -8.09 0.31
C ASN A 85 -7.90 -7.38 -0.69
N LYS A 86 -7.54 -6.16 -1.10
CA LYS A 86 -8.31 -5.37 -2.07
C LYS A 86 -7.84 -5.54 -3.51
N HIS A 87 -6.53 -5.68 -3.73
CA HIS A 87 -5.94 -5.62 -5.07
C HIS A 87 -5.08 -6.84 -5.43
N GLY A 88 -4.53 -7.57 -4.46
CA GLY A 88 -3.70 -8.75 -4.69
C GLY A 88 -4.46 -10.07 -4.83
N THR A 89 -5.72 -10.10 -4.39
CA THR A 89 -6.65 -11.25 -4.54
C THR A 89 -7.22 -11.39 -5.93
#